data_AF-A0A1W1HGR4-F1
#
_entry.id   AF-A0A1W1HGR4-F1
#
_cell.length_a   1.000
_cell.length_b   1.000
_cell.length_c   1.000
_cell.angle_alpha   90.00
_cell.angle_beta   90.00
_cell.angle_gamma   90.00
#
_symmetry.space_group_name_H-M   'P 1'
#
loop_
_entity.id
_entity.type
_entity.pdbx_description
1 polymer ?
#
loop_
_entity_poly.entity_id
_entity_poly.type
_entity_poly.pdbx_seq_one_letter_code
_entity_poly.pdbx_strand_id
1 'polypeptide(L)'
;MNRLGFAIGELAVKHALITPEAFDKAVKACADFQDNDDAIPDYLIAQGLLTKENIHKLSAVIKTKQARQQDIIFGNIALKKGYITKSIMQLAMDEQAALFKSSKKYTRLSDILVDAGMLSPQQRDTIIVEQNTPESDAIAEKTRSSAATDGVDGGGSSIDQHMESGVVSASHSEDSENIANGTSETKQKALESIKPEKILPIPKSFHQVLN
;
A
#
# COMPACT_ATOMS: atom_id res chain seq x y z
N MET A 1 -18.83 1.71 -6.44
CA MET A 1 -18.89 1.77 -4.97
C MET A 1 -17.71 0.99 -4.41
N ASN A 2 -16.79 1.68 -3.73
CA ASN A 2 -15.66 1.05 -3.05
C ASN A 2 -16.18 0.33 -1.81
N ARG A 3 -16.39 -1.00 -1.88
CA ARG A 3 -16.77 -1.80 -0.72
C ARG A 3 -15.54 -2.07 0.14
N LEU A 4 -15.32 -1.25 1.16
CA LEU A 4 -14.14 -1.32 2.01
C LEU A 4 -13.97 -2.70 2.65
N GLY A 5 -15.07 -3.31 3.09
CA GLY A 5 -15.06 -4.64 3.72
C GLY A 5 -14.60 -5.74 2.77
N PHE A 6 -15.01 -5.66 1.50
CA PHE A 6 -14.58 -6.61 0.47
C PHE A 6 -13.09 -6.44 0.15
N ALA A 7 -12.63 -5.20 -0.02
CA ALA A 7 -11.22 -4.89 -0.28
C ALA A 7 -10.30 -5.33 0.87
N ILE A 8 -10.77 -5.25 2.13
CA ILE A 8 -10.05 -5.78 3.30
C ILE A 8 -9.86 -7.28 3.16
N GLY A 9 -10.91 -8.01 2.80
CA GLY A 9 -10.84 -9.47 2.64
C GLY A 9 -9.94 -9.91 1.47
N GLU A 10 -10.03 -9.24 0.31
CA GLU A 10 -9.12 -9.50 -0.82
C GLU A 10 -7.65 -9.29 -0.43
N LEU A 11 -7.36 -8.21 0.30
CA LEU A 11 -6.01 -7.91 0.76
C LEU A 11 -5.54 -8.94 1.80
N ALA A 12 -6.43 -9.38 2.70
CA ALA A 12 -6.12 -10.43 3.67
C ALA A 12 -5.76 -11.76 2.98
N VAL A 13 -6.49 -12.16 1.93
CA VAL A 13 -6.16 -13.34 1.12
C VAL A 13 -4.81 -13.16 0.43
N LYS A 14 -4.58 -12.01 -0.20
CA LYS A 14 -3.34 -11.71 -0.92
C LYS A 14 -2.10 -11.77 -0.03
N HIS A 15 -2.24 -11.37 1.23
CA HIS A 15 -1.16 -11.42 2.24
C HIS A 15 -1.16 -12.71 3.06
N ALA A 16 -1.92 -13.74 2.65
CA ALA A 16 -2.01 -15.04 3.30
C ALA A 16 -2.41 -14.98 4.79
N LEU A 17 -3.16 -13.95 5.19
CA LEU A 17 -3.72 -13.82 6.54
C LEU A 17 -4.94 -14.72 6.72
N ILE A 18 -5.67 -14.98 5.63
CA ILE A 18 -6.80 -15.90 5.54
C ILE A 18 -6.69 -16.70 4.23
N THR A 19 -7.37 -17.84 4.16
CA THR A 19 -7.45 -18.60 2.91
C THR A 19 -8.55 -18.06 1.99
N PRO A 20 -8.45 -18.24 0.67
CA PRO A 20 -9.51 -17.86 -0.27
C PRO A 20 -10.86 -18.47 0.08
N GLU A 21 -10.89 -19.73 0.54
CA GLU A 21 -12.11 -20.45 0.90
C GLU A 21 -12.75 -19.86 2.17
N ALA A 22 -11.94 -19.40 3.12
CA ALA A 22 -12.42 -18.73 4.32
C ALA A 22 -13.04 -17.37 3.98
N PHE A 23 -12.45 -16.64 3.03
CA PHE A 23 -13.00 -15.39 2.52
C PHE A 23 -14.32 -15.60 1.76
N ASP A 24 -14.39 -16.58 0.86
CA ASP A 24 -15.61 -16.92 0.14
C ASP A 24 -16.77 -17.29 1.07
N LYS A 25 -16.48 -18.01 2.16
CA LYS A 25 -17.46 -18.31 3.21
C LYS A 25 -17.96 -17.04 3.89
N ALA A 26 -17.07 -16.10 4.19
CA ALA A 26 -17.45 -14.82 4.79
C ALA A 26 -18.33 -14.00 3.85
N VAL A 27 -17.99 -13.91 2.56
CA VAL A 27 -18.79 -13.20 1.55
C VAL A 27 -20.18 -13.82 1.42
N LYS A 28 -20.28 -15.16 1.37
CA LYS A 28 -21.57 -15.86 1.31
C LYS A 28 -22.40 -15.68 2.58
N ALA A 29 -21.77 -15.73 3.75
CA ALA A 29 -22.45 -15.51 5.03
C ALA A 29 -22.95 -14.06 5.18
N CYS A 30 -22.28 -13.11 4.52
CA CYS A 30 -22.63 -11.69 4.58
C CYS A 30 -23.47 -11.22 3.38
N ALA A 31 -23.88 -12.11 2.47
CA ALA A 31 -24.53 -11.74 1.21
C ALA A 31 -25.87 -10.99 1.38
N ASP A 32 -26.60 -11.28 2.46
CA ASP A 32 -27.91 -10.68 2.74
C ASP A 32 -27.82 -9.30 3.41
N PHE A 33 -26.62 -8.88 3.84
CA PHE A 33 -26.44 -7.57 4.45
C PHE A 33 -26.25 -6.50 3.37
N GLN A 34 -27.17 -5.53 3.35
CA GLN A 34 -27.10 -4.36 2.46
C GLN A 34 -25.80 -3.56 2.63
N ASP A 35 -25.19 -3.63 3.82
CA ASP A 35 -23.92 -2.99 4.13
C ASP A 35 -22.82 -4.02 4.39
N ASN A 36 -22.01 -4.27 3.36
CA ASN A 36 -20.93 -5.25 3.39
C ASN A 36 -19.62 -4.69 3.97
N ASP A 37 -19.57 -3.39 4.26
CA ASP A 37 -18.31 -2.73 4.62
C ASP A 37 -17.81 -3.11 6.01
N ASP A 38 -18.73 -3.30 6.96
CA ASP A 38 -18.41 -3.78 8.30
C ASP A 38 -18.75 -5.26 8.51
N ALA A 39 -19.78 -5.78 7.81
CA ALA A 39 -20.25 -7.16 7.99
C ALA A 39 -19.17 -8.22 7.69
N ILE A 40 -18.39 -8.05 6.62
CA ILE A 40 -17.31 -8.98 6.27
C ILE A 40 -16.17 -8.91 7.29
N PRO A 41 -15.59 -7.72 7.61
CA PRO A 41 -14.60 -7.60 8.68
C PRO A 41 -15.06 -8.18 10.02
N ASP A 42 -16.28 -7.90 10.45
CA ASP A 42 -16.82 -8.38 11.72
C ASP A 42 -16.99 -9.90 11.74
N TYR A 43 -17.45 -10.49 10.63
CA TYR A 43 -17.50 -11.94 10.48
C TYR A 43 -16.11 -12.57 10.59
N LEU A 44 -15.10 -12.01 9.92
CA LEU A 44 -13.72 -12.50 9.97
C LEU A 44 -13.12 -12.40 11.38
N ILE A 45 -13.49 -11.37 12.15
CA ILE A 45 -13.10 -11.25 13.56
C ILE A 45 -13.84 -12.28 14.42
N ALA A 46 -15.15 -12.42 14.24
CA ALA A 46 -15.98 -13.34 15.04
C ALA A 46 -15.55 -14.80 14.87
N GLN A 47 -15.09 -15.19 13.68
CA GLN A 47 -14.55 -16.51 13.39
C GLN A 47 -13.07 -16.68 13.81
N GLY A 48 -12.45 -15.65 14.41
CA GLY A 48 -11.05 -15.68 14.82
C GLY A 48 -10.05 -15.71 13.66
N LEU A 49 -10.50 -15.43 12.43
CA LEU A 49 -9.66 -15.46 11.22
C LEU A 49 -8.78 -14.21 11.11
N LEU A 50 -9.27 -13.07 11.60
CA LEU A 50 -8.51 -11.82 11.68
C LEU A 50 -8.67 -11.16 13.04
N THR A 51 -7.62 -10.49 13.50
CA THR A 51 -7.71 -9.63 14.68
C THR A 51 -8.19 -8.23 14.28
N LYS A 52 -8.77 -7.48 15.23
CA LYS A 52 -9.11 -6.06 15.02
C LYS A 52 -7.90 -5.23 14.57
N GLU A 53 -6.71 -5.58 15.06
CA GLU A 53 -5.47 -4.94 14.67
C GLU A 53 -5.13 -5.20 13.19
N ASN A 54 -5.31 -6.44 12.70
CA ASN A 54 -5.11 -6.76 11.29
C ASN A 54 -6.09 -6.01 10.39
N ILE A 55 -7.36 -5.94 10.78
CA ILE A 55 -8.38 -5.14 10.07
C ILE A 55 -7.97 -3.67 10.00
N HIS A 56 -7.51 -3.09 11.11
CA HIS A 56 -7.07 -1.71 11.13
C HIS A 56 -5.88 -1.47 10.19
N LYS A 57 -4.87 -2.34 10.21
CA LYS A 57 -3.71 -2.26 9.31
C LYS A 57 -4.12 -2.37 7.83
N LEU A 58 -4.96 -3.33 7.49
CA LEU A 58 -5.45 -3.51 6.11
C LEU A 58 -6.27 -2.31 5.63
N SER A 59 -7.15 -1.78 6.49
CA SER A 59 -7.91 -0.56 6.22
C SER A 59 -6.99 0.63 5.96
N ALA A 60 -5.94 0.81 6.76
CA ALA A 60 -4.96 1.87 6.56
C ALA A 60 -4.22 1.75 5.21
N VAL A 61 -3.87 0.52 4.79
CA VAL A 61 -3.26 0.27 3.48
C VAL A 61 -4.21 0.64 2.34
N ILE A 62 -5.47 0.23 2.43
CA ILE A 62 -6.49 0.53 1.40
C ILE A 62 -6.72 2.04 1.29
N LYS A 63 -6.91 2.73 2.42
CA LYS A 63 -7.09 4.18 2.47
C LYS A 63 -5.89 4.92 1.89
N THR A 64 -4.67 4.49 2.23
CA THR A 64 -3.43 5.08 1.69
C THR A 64 -3.34 4.88 0.18
N LYS A 65 -3.71 3.69 -0.32
CA LYS A 65 -3.73 3.40 -1.76
C LYS A 65 -4.76 4.27 -2.48
N GLN A 66 -5.97 4.40 -1.94
CA GLN A 66 -7.01 5.27 -2.50
C GLN A 66 -6.55 6.72 -2.54
N ALA A 67 -5.96 7.23 -1.46
CA ALA A 67 -5.48 8.60 -1.40
C ALA A 67 -4.39 8.87 -2.46
N ARG A 68 -3.43 7.96 -2.64
CA ARG A 68 -2.44 8.05 -3.73
C ARG A 68 -3.08 8.04 -5.13
N GLN A 69 -4.13 7.26 -5.35
CA GLN A 69 -4.86 7.29 -6.61
C GLN A 69 -5.52 8.65 -6.84
N GLN A 70 -6.10 9.24 -5.78
CA GLN A 70 -6.65 10.59 -5.86
C GLN A 70 -5.56 11.63 -6.16
N ASP A 71 -4.35 11.52 -5.61
CA ASP A 71 -3.26 12.45 -5.97
C ASP A 71 -2.86 12.35 -7.44
N ILE A 72 -2.81 11.14 -8.00
CA ILE A 72 -2.48 10.92 -9.42
C ILE A 72 -3.53 11.60 -10.31
N ILE A 73 -4.82 11.40 -10.01
CA ILE A 73 -5.92 12.03 -10.76
C ILE A 73 -5.84 13.56 -10.63
N PHE A 74 -5.66 14.05 -9.40
CA PHE A 74 -5.52 15.48 -9.11
C PHE A 74 -4.38 16.11 -9.93
N GLY A 75 -3.19 15.50 -9.89
CA GLY A 75 -2.01 15.98 -10.61
C GLY A 75 -2.21 15.99 -12.13
N ASN A 76 -2.84 14.95 -12.68
CA ASN A 76 -3.16 14.88 -14.11
C ASN A 76 -4.12 16.01 -14.54
N ILE A 77 -5.13 16.31 -13.74
CA ILE A 77 -6.06 17.44 -14.01
C ILE A 77 -5.30 18.77 -13.91
N ALA A 78 -4.45 18.95 -12.89
CA ALA A 78 -3.64 20.16 -12.72
C ALA A 78 -2.70 20.42 -13.92
N LEU A 79 -2.05 19.36 -14.43
CA LEU A 79 -1.23 19.41 -15.65
C LEU A 79 -2.07 19.75 -16.88
N LYS A 80 -3.23 19.10 -17.06
CA LYS A 80 -4.13 19.32 -18.20
C LYS A 80 -4.65 20.76 -18.24
N LYS A 81 -4.91 21.36 -17.08
CA LYS A 81 -5.32 22.77 -16.96
C LYS A 81 -4.16 23.77 -17.11
N GLY A 82 -2.92 23.30 -17.13
CA GLY A 82 -1.74 24.15 -17.18
C GLY A 82 -1.49 24.94 -15.89
N TYR A 83 -2.06 24.52 -14.76
CA TYR A 83 -1.81 25.18 -13.47
C TYR A 83 -0.43 24.87 -12.92
N ILE A 84 0.08 23.67 -13.24
CA ILE A 84 1.43 23.24 -12.88
C ILE A 84 2.12 22.64 -14.10
N THR A 85 3.46 22.58 -14.06
CA THR A 85 4.26 21.88 -15.05
C THR A 85 4.58 20.46 -14.58
N LYS A 86 5.08 19.60 -15.49
CA LYS A 86 5.57 18.26 -15.13
C LYS A 86 6.68 18.29 -14.07
N SER A 87 7.57 19.30 -14.13
CA SER A 87 8.64 19.47 -13.14
C SER A 87 8.10 19.81 -11.75
N ILE A 88 7.11 20.71 -11.67
CA ILE A 88 6.44 21.05 -10.39
C ILE A 88 5.70 19.82 -9.84
N MET A 89 5.01 19.07 -10.70
CA MET A 89 4.34 17.83 -10.32
C MET A 89 5.32 16.82 -9.73
N GLN A 90 6.45 16.58 -10.40
CA GLN A 90 7.46 15.65 -9.92
C GLN A 90 8.04 16.09 -8.57
N LEU A 91 8.40 17.38 -8.45
CA LEU A 91 8.93 17.94 -7.21
C LEU A 91 7.96 17.76 -6.04
N ALA A 92 6.66 18.00 -6.27
CA ALA A 92 5.64 17.84 -5.24
C ALA A 92 5.44 16.36 -4.84
N MET A 93 5.55 15.41 -5.78
CA MET A 93 5.52 13.99 -5.47
C MET A 93 6.75 13.52 -4.69
N ASP A 94 7.92 14.05 -5.01
CA ASP A 94 9.17 13.74 -4.30
C ASP A 94 9.10 14.25 -2.85
N GLU A 95 8.60 15.47 -2.66
CA GLU A 95 8.36 16.05 -1.33
C GLU A 95 7.32 15.23 -0.55
N GLN A 96 6.20 14.85 -1.18
CA GLN A 96 5.20 13.98 -0.57
C GLN A 96 5.81 12.64 -0.09
N ALA A 97 6.67 12.04 -0.92
CA ALA A 97 7.36 10.80 -0.59
C ALA A 97 8.35 11.00 0.57
N ALA A 98 9.06 12.12 0.62
CA ALA A 98 9.96 12.47 1.72
C ALA A 98 9.19 12.66 3.04
N LEU A 99 8.08 13.39 3.02
CA LEU A 99 7.19 13.59 4.17
C LEU A 99 6.61 12.28 4.69
N PHE A 100 6.21 11.38 3.80
CA PHE A 100 5.72 10.06 4.20
C PHE A 100 6.83 9.21 4.84
N LYS A 101 8.06 9.27 4.31
CA LYS A 101 9.20 8.54 4.88
C LYS A 101 9.52 8.99 6.30
N SER A 102 9.54 10.29 6.55
CA SER A 102 9.92 10.89 7.83
C SER A 102 8.82 10.80 8.89
N SER A 103 7.58 11.15 8.54
CA SER A 103 6.47 11.27 9.51
C SER A 103 5.59 10.02 9.61
N LYS A 104 5.68 9.11 8.64
CA LYS A 104 4.71 8.01 8.42
C LYS A 104 3.26 8.49 8.26
N LYS A 105 3.05 9.78 8.05
CA LYS A 105 1.76 10.38 7.76
C LYS A 105 1.69 10.71 6.28
N TYR A 106 0.56 10.40 5.69
CA TYR A 106 0.27 10.75 4.32
C TYR A 106 -0.24 12.19 4.27
N THR A 107 0.42 13.04 3.49
CA THR A 107 0.01 14.43 3.21
C THR A 107 -0.53 14.47 1.79
N ARG A 108 -1.65 15.16 1.55
CA ARG A 108 -2.26 15.22 0.22
C ARG A 108 -1.42 16.07 -0.73
N LEU A 109 -1.33 15.66 -1.99
CA LEU A 109 -0.58 16.40 -3.01
C LEU A 109 -1.16 17.82 -3.22
N SER A 110 -2.49 17.93 -3.12
CA SER A 110 -3.23 19.19 -3.19
C SER A 110 -2.74 20.23 -2.18
N ASP A 111 -2.41 19.78 -0.96
CA ASP A 111 -2.05 20.64 0.15
C ASP A 111 -0.58 21.06 0.00
N ILE A 112 0.29 20.12 -0.36
CA ILE A 112 1.72 20.38 -0.66
C ILE A 112 1.86 21.47 -1.73
N LEU A 113 1.08 21.37 -2.81
CA LEU A 113 1.14 22.35 -3.91
C LEU A 113 0.63 23.73 -3.50
N VAL A 114 -0.38 23.81 -2.63
CA VAL A 114 -0.90 25.09 -2.12
C VAL A 114 0.07 25.71 -1.12
N ASP A 115 0.57 24.91 -0.17
CA ASP A 115 1.51 25.37 0.86
C ASP A 115 2.83 25.86 0.24
N ALA A 116 3.28 25.23 -0.85
CA ALA A 116 4.44 25.67 -1.62
C ALA A 116 4.17 26.88 -2.53
N GLY A 117 2.94 27.40 -2.57
CA GLY A 117 2.54 28.52 -3.43
C GLY A 117 2.47 28.18 -4.93
N MET A 118 2.49 26.89 -5.28
CA MET A 118 2.44 26.40 -6.66
C MET A 118 0.99 26.30 -7.19
N LEU A 119 0.02 26.26 -6.29
CA LEU A 119 -1.41 26.36 -6.59
C LEU A 119 -2.07 27.38 -5.66
N SER A 120 -3.06 28.10 -6.15
CA SER A 120 -3.97 28.83 -5.27
C SER A 120 -5.01 27.89 -4.66
N PRO A 121 -5.57 28.21 -3.48
CA PRO A 121 -6.69 27.45 -2.91
C PRO A 121 -7.87 27.31 -3.88
N GLN A 122 -8.15 28.34 -4.69
CA GLN A 122 -9.24 28.30 -5.67
C GLN A 122 -8.96 27.31 -6.82
N GLN A 123 -7.71 27.26 -7.30
CA GLN A 123 -7.30 26.28 -8.31
C GLN A 123 -7.38 24.85 -7.76
N ARG A 124 -6.93 24.64 -6.53
CA ARG A 124 -7.06 23.36 -5.81
C ARG A 124 -8.53 22.91 -5.77
N ASP A 125 -9.42 23.79 -5.32
CA ASP A 125 -10.83 23.45 -5.15
C ASP A 125 -11.49 23.15 -6.51
N THR A 126 -11.13 23.90 -7.55
CA THR A 126 -11.57 23.64 -8.92
C THR A 126 -11.16 22.24 -9.39
N ILE A 127 -9.92 21.83 -9.13
CA ILE A 127 -9.44 20.48 -9.47
C ILE A 127 -10.20 19.41 -8.68
N ILE A 128 -10.43 19.62 -7.38
CA ILE A 128 -11.15 18.65 -6.53
C ILE A 128 -12.59 18.45 -7.02
N VAL A 129 -13.27 19.51 -7.46
CA VAL A 129 -14.62 19.39 -8.04
C VAL A 129 -14.59 18.56 -9.33
N GLU A 130 -13.63 18.82 -10.22
CA GLU A 130 -13.49 18.06 -11.48
C GLU A 130 -13.11 16.60 -11.23
N GLN A 131 -12.25 16.34 -10.25
CA GLN A 131 -11.88 14.99 -9.82
C GLN A 131 -13.09 14.16 -9.37
N ASN A 132 -14.05 14.77 -8.68
CA ASN A 132 -15.25 14.08 -8.19
C ASN A 132 -16.37 13.97 -9.23
N THR A 133 -16.15 14.49 -10.44
CA THR A 133 -17.10 14.38 -11.56
C THR A 133 -16.91 13.03 -12.26
N PRO A 134 -17.98 12.27 -12.57
CA PRO A 134 -17.89 10.89 -13.06
C PRO A 134 -17.08 10.67 -14.36
N GLU A 135 -16.73 11.72 -15.10
CA GLU A 135 -15.87 11.62 -16.28
C GLU A 135 -14.38 11.43 -15.96
N SER A 136 -13.95 11.69 -14.72
CA SER A 136 -12.54 11.61 -14.31
C SER A 136 -12.03 10.16 -14.16
N ASP A 137 -12.92 9.20 -13.87
CA ASP A 137 -12.60 7.78 -13.66
C ASP A 137 -11.98 7.13 -14.91
N ALA A 138 -12.36 7.56 -16.11
CA ALA A 138 -11.83 7.05 -17.38
C ALA A 138 -10.34 7.42 -17.60
N ILE A 139 -9.84 8.48 -16.96
CA ILE A 139 -8.47 8.96 -17.13
C ILE A 139 -7.48 8.08 -16.33
N ALA A 140 -7.90 7.57 -15.17
CA ALA A 140 -7.06 6.75 -14.28
C ALA A 140 -6.76 5.35 -14.85
N GLU A 141 -7.58 4.85 -15.78
CA GLU A 141 -7.37 3.57 -16.45
C GLU A 141 -6.37 3.71 -17.61
N LYS A 142 -6.42 4.82 -18.34
CA LYS A 142 -5.55 5.07 -19.49
C LYS A 142 -4.08 5.26 -19.13
N THR A 143 -3.77 5.80 -17.94
CA THR A 143 -2.38 5.98 -17.48
C THR A 143 -1.70 4.67 -17.03
N ARG A 144 -2.47 3.61 -16.72
CA ARG A 144 -1.89 2.29 -16.34
C ARG A 144 -1.33 1.53 -17.53
N SER A 145 -1.84 1.78 -18.74
CA SER A 145 -1.43 1.05 -19.95
C SER A 145 -0.16 1.62 -20.60
N SER A 146 0.28 2.83 -20.26
CA SER A 146 1.41 3.50 -20.93
C SER A 146 2.75 3.44 -20.17
N ALA A 147 2.80 2.83 -18.97
CA ALA A 147 4.01 2.74 -18.15
C ALA A 147 4.80 1.42 -18.31
N ALA A 148 4.42 0.57 -19.28
CA ALA A 148 4.99 -0.77 -19.46
C ALA A 148 5.94 -0.91 -20.67
N THR A 149 6.24 0.17 -21.40
CA THR A 149 7.19 0.13 -22.54
C THR A 149 8.10 1.34 -22.49
N ASP A 150 9.20 1.26 -21.75
CA ASP A 150 10.43 1.96 -22.10
C ASP A 150 11.58 1.34 -21.31
N GLY A 151 12.10 0.26 -21.88
CA GLY A 151 13.33 -0.38 -21.48
C GLY A 151 14.11 -0.74 -22.74
N VAL A 152 15.34 -0.24 -22.79
CA VAL A 152 16.49 -0.70 -23.60
C VAL A 152 16.57 -0.16 -25.04
N ASP A 153 17.36 0.90 -25.23
CA ASP A 153 18.63 0.78 -25.97
C ASP A 153 19.54 2.00 -25.69
N GLY A 154 20.79 1.72 -25.34
CA GLY A 154 21.77 2.71 -24.88
C GLY A 154 23.16 2.10 -24.98
N GLY A 155 23.60 1.86 -26.22
CA GLY A 155 24.92 1.36 -26.56
C GLY A 155 26.05 2.34 -26.28
N GLY A 156 27.06 1.83 -25.55
CA GLY A 156 28.53 1.99 -25.65
C GLY A 156 29.17 3.31 -26.14
N SER A 157 30.20 3.77 -25.40
CA SER A 157 31.61 3.49 -25.74
C SER A 157 32.61 4.35 -24.93
N SER A 158 33.56 3.66 -24.29
CA SER A 158 34.99 3.94 -24.02
C SER A 158 35.57 5.35 -23.88
N ILE A 159 36.45 5.55 -22.87
CA ILE A 159 37.90 5.84 -23.02
C ILE A 159 38.65 5.87 -21.66
N ASP A 160 39.94 5.56 -21.78
CA ASP A 160 41.01 5.09 -20.88
C ASP A 160 41.50 5.88 -19.64
N GLN A 161 42.09 5.07 -18.73
CA GLN A 161 43.35 5.18 -17.94
C GLN A 161 43.92 6.54 -17.48
N HIS A 162 44.28 6.62 -16.18
CA HIS A 162 45.68 6.88 -15.77
C HIS A 162 45.95 6.54 -14.28
N MET A 163 47.17 6.07 -14.03
CA MET A 163 47.75 5.63 -12.75
C MET A 163 48.25 6.77 -11.86
N GLU A 164 48.29 6.57 -10.54
CA GLU A 164 49.45 6.73 -9.62
C GLU A 164 48.98 6.44 -8.17
N SER A 165 49.50 5.40 -7.49
CA SER A 165 50.74 5.38 -6.68
C SER A 165 50.65 6.17 -5.36
N GLY A 166 50.67 5.46 -4.23
CA GLY A 166 50.73 6.06 -2.89
C GLY A 166 50.77 5.02 -1.76
N VAL A 167 51.94 4.41 -1.56
CA VAL A 167 52.33 3.53 -0.45
C VAL A 167 52.40 4.27 0.89
N VAL A 168 51.90 3.65 1.97
CA VAL A 168 52.62 3.52 3.25
C VAL A 168 52.08 2.38 4.11
N SER A 169 53.01 1.51 4.51
CA SER A 169 52.88 0.39 5.44
C SER A 169 52.81 0.80 6.90
N ALA A 170 52.24 -0.10 7.71
CA ALA A 170 52.73 -0.66 8.99
C ALA A 170 51.58 -0.79 10.00
N SER A 171 51.38 -1.81 10.84
CA SER A 171 51.96 -3.14 11.15
C SER A 171 51.26 -3.59 12.46
N HIS A 172 51.34 -4.89 12.78
CA HIS A 172 51.04 -5.56 14.08
C HIS A 172 49.58 -6.00 14.31
N SER A 173 49.25 -7.31 14.20
CA SER A 173 49.52 -8.46 15.12
C SER A 173 48.58 -8.40 16.35
N GLU A 174 47.85 -9.43 16.80
CA GLU A 174 47.94 -10.89 16.71
C GLU A 174 46.57 -11.50 17.12
N ASP A 175 46.29 -12.70 16.59
CA ASP A 175 45.66 -13.88 17.22
C ASP A 175 44.38 -13.76 18.08
N SER A 176 43.33 -14.51 17.72
CA SER A 176 43.02 -15.83 18.32
C SER A 176 41.60 -16.35 18.02
N GLU A 177 41.55 -17.66 17.79
CA GLU A 177 40.49 -18.64 18.17
C GLU A 177 39.13 -18.71 17.44
N ASN A 178 39.17 -19.56 16.41
CA ASN A 178 38.24 -20.63 16.06
C ASN A 178 37.34 -21.18 17.20
N ILE A 179 36.00 -21.17 17.03
CA ILE A 179 35.09 -22.27 17.42
C ILE A 179 33.95 -22.41 16.39
N ALA A 180 33.81 -23.64 15.88
CA ALA A 180 32.74 -24.14 15.02
C ALA A 180 31.47 -24.56 15.78
N ASN A 181 30.44 -24.95 15.00
CA ASN A 181 29.12 -25.51 15.33
C ASN A 181 28.00 -24.45 15.31
N GLY A 182 26.87 -24.63 14.64
CA GLY A 182 26.22 -25.82 14.13
C GLY A 182 24.71 -25.66 14.34
N THR A 183 23.92 -26.32 13.50
CA THR A 183 22.50 -26.66 13.76
C THR A 183 21.44 -25.63 13.34
N SER A 184 21.27 -25.49 12.02
CA SER A 184 20.04 -25.07 11.37
C SER A 184 19.01 -26.21 11.33
N GLU A 185 18.43 -26.59 12.47
CA GLU A 185 17.36 -27.61 12.56
C GLU A 185 16.39 -27.31 13.71
N THR A 186 15.52 -26.28 13.59
CA THR A 186 14.36 -26.16 14.52
C THR A 186 13.16 -25.34 14.02
N LYS A 187 12.87 -25.31 12.71
CA LYS A 187 11.63 -24.67 12.21
C LYS A 187 10.61 -25.59 11.54
N GLN A 188 10.80 -26.92 11.66
CA GLN A 188 9.91 -27.90 11.02
C GLN A 188 9.02 -28.69 11.98
N LYS A 189 8.83 -28.20 13.22
CA LYS A 189 7.98 -28.87 14.22
C LYS A 189 7.02 -27.92 14.95
N ALA A 190 6.25 -27.14 14.19
CA ALA A 190 5.14 -26.34 14.71
C ALA A 190 3.88 -26.41 13.83
N LEU A 191 3.71 -27.49 13.05
CA LEU A 191 2.59 -27.69 12.13
C LEU A 191 1.71 -28.91 12.47
N GLU A 192 1.79 -29.42 13.70
CA GLU A 192 0.94 -30.51 14.19
C GLU A 192 0.30 -30.13 15.54
N SER A 193 -0.76 -29.32 15.48
CA SER A 193 -1.91 -29.40 16.41
C SER A 193 -2.91 -28.30 16.06
N ILE A 194 -3.60 -28.43 14.93
CA ILE A 194 -4.90 -27.78 14.75
C ILE A 194 -5.93 -28.92 14.75
N LYS A 195 -6.42 -29.26 15.93
CA LYS A 195 -7.60 -30.12 16.09
C LYS A 195 -8.83 -29.36 15.55
N PRO A 196 -9.82 -30.03 14.95
CA PRO A 196 -11.04 -29.38 14.49
C PRO A 196 -11.89 -28.97 15.71
N GLU A 197 -11.77 -27.71 16.12
CA GLU A 197 -12.62 -27.15 17.16
C GLU A 197 -13.92 -26.61 16.53
N LYS A 198 -15.02 -26.90 17.22
CA LYS A 198 -16.41 -26.75 16.82
C LYS A 198 -16.71 -25.37 16.21
N ILE A 199 -17.45 -25.37 15.09
CA ILE A 199 -18.13 -24.19 14.55
C ILE A 199 -19.01 -23.61 15.67
N LEU A 200 -18.61 -22.45 16.21
CA LEU A 200 -19.43 -21.74 17.18
C LEU A 200 -20.57 -21.00 16.46
N PRO A 201 -21.81 -21.08 16.96
CA PRO A 201 -22.94 -20.37 16.38
C PRO A 201 -22.74 -18.86 16.50
N ILE A 202 -23.28 -18.14 15.52
CA ILE A 202 -23.25 -16.67 15.39
C ILE A 202 -23.64 -16.02 16.74
N PRO A 203 -22.85 -15.04 17.25
CA PRO A 203 -23.12 -14.41 18.53
C PRO A 203 -24.47 -13.67 18.50
N LYS A 204 -25.26 -13.87 19.57
CA LYS A 204 -26.62 -13.32 19.75
C LYS A 204 -26.70 -11.79 19.74
N SER A 205 -25.57 -11.08 19.72
CA SER A 205 -25.53 -9.62 19.53
C SER A 205 -26.11 -9.18 18.17
N PHE A 206 -26.29 -10.09 17.22
CA PHE A 206 -26.97 -9.83 15.94
C PHE A 206 -28.50 -9.77 16.01
N HIS A 207 -29.14 -10.16 17.13
CA HIS A 207 -30.61 -10.21 17.23
C HIS A 207 -31.27 -8.92 17.78
N GLN A 208 -30.52 -7.85 18.07
CA GLN A 208 -31.08 -6.64 18.71
C GLN A 208 -31.35 -5.44 17.78
N VAL A 209 -31.46 -5.65 16.46
CA VAL A 209 -31.89 -4.57 15.52
C VAL A 209 -33.15 -4.96 14.74
N LEU A 210 -33.98 -5.82 15.32
CA LEU A 210 -35.37 -6.01 14.89
C LEU A 210 -36.26 -6.05 16.13
N ASN A 211 -36.53 -4.87 16.68
CA ASN A 211 -37.75 -4.52 17.40
C ASN A 211 -37.90 -3.00 17.38
#